data_AF-A0A2R4FQ35-F1
#
_entry.id   AF-A0A2R4FQ35-F1
#
_cell.length_a   1.000
_cell.length_b   1.000
_cell.length_c   1.000
_cell.angle_alpha   90.00
_cell.angle_beta   90.00
_cell.angle_gamma   90.00
#
_symmetry.space_group_name_H-M   'P 1'
#
loop_
_entity.id
_entity.type
_entity.pdbx_description
1 polymer ?
#
loop_
_entity_poly.entity_id
_entity_poly.type
_entity_poly.pdbx_seq_one_letter_code
_entity_poly.pdbx_strand_id
1 'polypeptide(L)'
;MDAFRDAGLPVTNIAAQNEDTDPNDLLGRPGGYTSRASADVPGGDRDADKYGIDRGLVVEVFATAEDADARSKFIQKTLKEIQIMGTEYHYQPTDRRVLVRLTGKIKPSVAGKFEVTTTGL
;
A
#
# COMPACT_ATOMS: atom_id res chain seq x y z
N MET A 1 9.31 4.81 2.36
CA MET A 1 9.24 5.28 0.95
C MET A 1 10.62 5.43 0.34
N ASP A 2 11.62 5.91 1.09
CA ASP A 2 12.98 6.12 0.57
C ASP A 2 13.62 4.85 0.03
N ALA A 3 13.44 3.70 0.68
CA ALA A 3 13.91 2.40 0.17
C ALA A 3 13.51 2.12 -1.29
N PHE A 4 12.30 2.52 -1.72
CA PHE A 4 11.88 2.36 -3.10
C PHE A 4 12.62 3.32 -4.04
N ARG A 5 12.85 4.56 -3.60
CA ARG A 5 13.60 5.56 -4.38
C ARG A 5 15.07 5.18 -4.50
N ASP A 6 15.67 4.69 -3.42
CA ASP A 6 17.06 4.22 -3.38
C ASP A 6 17.27 2.98 -4.27
N ALA A 7 16.26 2.12 -4.37
CA ALA A 7 16.22 1.01 -5.32
C ALA A 7 15.93 1.43 -6.78
N GLY A 8 15.83 2.75 -7.06
CA GLY A 8 15.55 3.29 -8.39
C GLY A 8 14.12 3.05 -8.87
N LEU A 9 13.18 2.73 -7.97
CA LEU A 9 11.79 2.57 -8.33
C LEU A 9 11.12 3.95 -8.52
N PRO A 10 10.30 4.11 -9.57
CA PRO A 10 9.66 5.38 -9.92
C PRO A 10 8.48 5.71 -9.00
N VAL A 11 8.77 6.06 -7.74
CA VAL A 11 7.80 6.51 -6.73
C VAL A 11 7.80 8.04 -6.68
N THR A 12 6.69 8.65 -7.10
CA THR A 12 6.53 10.11 -7.18
C THR A 12 5.27 10.58 -6.46
N ASN A 13 5.12 11.90 -6.24
CA ASN A 13 3.93 12.50 -5.63
C ASN A 13 3.47 11.81 -4.32
N ILE A 14 4.42 11.56 -3.42
CA ILE A 14 4.13 10.92 -2.14
C ILE A 14 3.18 11.82 -1.34
N ALA A 15 2.08 11.25 -0.88
CA ALA A 15 1.11 11.90 -0.01
C ALA A 15 1.02 11.12 1.31
N ALA A 16 1.65 11.64 2.36
CA ALA A 16 1.48 11.13 3.71
C ALA A 16 0.11 11.59 4.25
N GLN A 17 -0.61 10.67 4.89
CA GLN A 17 -1.89 10.97 5.52
C GLN A 17 -1.72 11.28 7.02
N ASN A 18 -2.64 12.10 7.52
CA ASN A 18 -2.91 12.32 8.94
C ASN A 18 -4.34 11.84 9.27
N GLU A 19 -4.78 12.02 10.52
CA GLU A 19 -6.11 11.55 10.96
C GLU A 19 -7.26 12.19 10.18
N ASP A 20 -7.08 13.40 9.62
CA ASP A 20 -8.11 14.12 8.87
C ASP A 20 -8.15 13.77 7.38
N THR A 21 -7.11 13.12 6.87
CA THR A 21 -6.92 12.86 5.42
C THR A 21 -6.82 11.38 5.08
N ASP A 22 -6.93 10.52 6.10
CA ASP A 22 -6.94 9.08 5.91
C ASP A 22 -8.29 8.60 5.36
N PRO A 23 -8.34 8.06 4.12
CA PRO A 23 -9.61 7.65 3.50
C PRO A 23 -10.30 6.47 4.19
N ASN A 24 -9.63 5.77 5.12
CA ASN A 24 -10.24 4.67 5.88
C ASN A 24 -10.50 5.00 7.36
N ASP A 25 -10.14 6.19 7.83
CA ASP A 25 -10.30 6.60 9.23
C ASP A 25 -9.67 5.63 10.26
N LEU A 26 -8.55 4.96 9.90
CA LEU A 26 -7.86 3.98 10.74
C LEU A 26 -6.57 4.52 11.38
N LEU A 27 -6.02 5.63 10.88
CA LEU A 27 -4.75 6.16 11.37
C LEU A 27 -4.82 6.47 12.87
N GLY A 28 -3.93 5.87 13.66
CA GLY A 28 -3.83 6.07 15.11
C GLY A 28 -4.97 5.42 15.93
N ARG A 29 -5.87 4.67 15.30
CA ARG A 29 -6.97 3.97 16.00
C ARG A 29 -6.52 2.59 16.49
N PRO A 30 -7.14 2.04 17.54
CA PRO A 30 -6.87 0.66 17.97
C PRO A 30 -7.05 -0.36 16.83
N GLY A 31 -6.04 -1.20 16.59
CA GLY A 31 -6.01 -2.15 15.47
C GLY A 31 -5.80 -1.52 14.08
N GLY A 32 -5.57 -0.20 14.02
CA GLY A 32 -5.24 0.53 12.80
C GLY A 32 -3.74 0.67 12.57
N TYR A 33 -3.37 1.41 11.52
CA TYR A 33 -1.97 1.74 11.25
C TYR A 33 -1.53 2.98 12.03
N THR A 34 -0.24 3.01 12.32
CA THR A 34 0.50 4.12 12.95
C THR A 34 0.97 5.17 11.94
N SER A 35 1.14 4.77 10.68
CA SER A 35 1.38 5.71 9.57
C SER A 35 0.86 5.14 8.25
N ARG A 36 0.53 6.04 7.32
CA ARG A 36 0.06 5.73 5.98
C ARG A 36 0.63 6.74 4.99
N ALA A 37 1.01 6.26 3.81
CA ALA A 37 1.32 7.12 2.67
C ALA A 37 0.89 6.45 1.37
N SER A 38 0.47 7.26 0.40
CA SER A 38 0.23 6.84 -0.99
C SER A 38 1.26 7.49 -1.92
N ALA A 39 1.41 6.95 -3.13
CA ALA A 39 2.27 7.54 -4.14
C ALA A 39 1.86 7.15 -5.56
N ASP A 40 2.28 7.96 -6.52
CA ASP A 40 2.20 7.64 -7.95
C ASP A 40 3.29 6.64 -8.32
N VAL A 41 2.89 5.59 -9.05
CA VAL A 41 3.81 4.63 -9.70
C VAL A 41 3.32 4.31 -11.13
N PRO A 42 4.18 3.85 -12.04
CA PRO A 42 3.78 3.54 -13.42
C PRO A 42 2.66 2.51 -13.49
N GLY A 43 1.57 2.87 -14.19
CA GLY A 43 0.37 2.05 -14.30
C GLY A 43 -0.74 2.42 -13.30
N GLY A 44 -0.46 3.30 -12.34
CA GLY A 44 -1.49 3.96 -11.54
C GLY A 44 -2.19 5.11 -12.28
N ASP A 45 -3.37 5.46 -11.79
CA ASP A 45 -4.18 6.59 -12.25
C ASP A 45 -3.76 7.86 -11.49
N ARG A 46 -3.16 8.81 -12.21
CA ARG A 46 -2.62 10.06 -11.62
C ARG A 46 -3.72 11.09 -11.31
N ASP A 47 -4.90 10.92 -11.90
CA ASP A 47 -6.05 11.81 -11.72
C ASP A 47 -6.98 11.31 -10.60
N ALA A 48 -6.81 10.06 -10.15
CA ALA A 48 -7.48 9.52 -8.98
C ALA A 48 -7.12 10.27 -7.69
N ASP A 49 -7.91 10.03 -6.64
CA ASP A 49 -7.67 10.59 -5.31
C ASP A 49 -6.21 10.32 -4.88
N LYS A 50 -5.50 11.39 -4.52
CA LYS A 50 -4.08 11.32 -4.13
C LYS A 50 -3.81 10.46 -2.90
N TYR A 51 -4.82 10.19 -2.07
CA TYR A 51 -4.72 9.33 -0.89
C TYR A 51 -5.14 7.86 -1.16
N GLY A 52 -5.66 7.58 -2.36
CA GLY A 52 -6.20 6.29 -2.74
C GLY A 52 -5.19 5.29 -3.31
N ILE A 53 -5.61 4.02 -3.39
CA ILE A 53 -4.81 2.93 -3.98
C ILE A 53 -4.68 3.05 -5.50
N ASP A 54 -5.63 3.70 -6.17
CA ASP A 54 -5.65 3.83 -7.63
C ASP A 54 -4.47 4.64 -8.18
N ARG A 55 -3.86 5.52 -7.38
CA ARG A 55 -2.58 6.20 -7.66
C ARG A 55 -1.43 5.24 -7.93
N GLY A 56 -1.56 4.04 -7.37
CA GLY A 56 -0.74 2.91 -7.70
C GLY A 56 -0.13 2.24 -6.47
N LEU A 57 0.31 3.01 -5.48
CA LEU A 57 0.98 2.52 -4.27
C LEU A 57 0.34 3.10 -3.00
N VAL A 58 0.10 2.25 -2.01
CA VAL A 58 -0.17 2.61 -0.61
C VAL A 58 0.76 1.83 0.30
N VAL A 59 1.32 2.47 1.31
CA VAL A 59 2.09 1.85 2.38
C VAL A 59 1.42 2.16 3.71
N GLU A 60 1.13 1.11 4.48
CA GLU A 60 0.53 1.17 5.82
C GLU A 60 1.52 0.55 6.81
N VAL A 61 1.81 1.23 7.93
CA VAL A 61 2.72 0.75 8.98
C VAL A 61 1.95 0.49 10.27
N PHE A 62 2.10 -0.68 10.84
CA PHE A 62 1.35 -1.15 12.00
C PHE A 62 2.23 -1.28 13.24
N ALA A 63 1.58 -1.29 14.40
CA ALA A 63 2.26 -1.56 15.66
C ALA A 63 2.75 -3.01 15.73
N THR A 64 1.97 -3.95 15.19
CA THR A 64 2.23 -5.39 15.25
C THR A 64 2.15 -6.02 13.86
N ALA A 65 2.78 -7.18 13.71
CA ALA A 65 2.71 -7.97 12.48
C ALA A 65 1.29 -8.56 12.29
N GLU A 66 0.63 -8.89 13.39
CA GLU A 66 -0.72 -9.44 13.42
C GLU A 66 -1.74 -8.45 12.85
N ASP A 67 -1.61 -7.15 13.17
CA ASP A 67 -2.49 -6.11 12.63
C ASP A 67 -2.30 -5.92 11.11
N ALA A 68 -1.04 -5.93 10.65
CA ALA A 68 -0.72 -5.83 9.23
C ALA A 68 -1.28 -7.04 8.44
N ASP A 69 -1.13 -8.25 8.98
CA ASP A 69 -1.68 -9.47 8.40
C ASP A 69 -3.21 -9.45 8.35
N ALA A 70 -3.85 -9.01 9.45
CA ALA A 70 -5.30 -8.90 9.53
C ALA A 70 -5.82 -7.93 8.47
N ARG A 71 -5.15 -6.77 8.30
CA ARG A 71 -5.48 -5.80 7.26
C ARG A 71 -5.35 -6.38 5.86
N SER A 72 -4.24 -7.06 5.58
CA SER A 72 -3.99 -7.71 4.29
C SER A 72 -5.08 -8.73 3.94
N LYS A 73 -5.41 -9.61 4.88
CA LYS A 73 -6.45 -10.65 4.73
C LYS A 73 -7.83 -10.05 4.52
N PHE A 74 -8.18 -9.01 5.29
CA PHE A 74 -9.46 -8.32 5.17
C PHE A 74 -9.65 -7.76 3.76
N ILE A 75 -8.70 -6.96 3.27
CA ILE A 75 -8.76 -6.35 1.94
C ILE A 75 -8.83 -7.43 0.85
N GLN A 76 -7.96 -8.44 0.88
CA GLN A 76 -7.94 -9.51 -0.13
C GLN A 76 -9.26 -10.28 -0.17
N LYS A 77 -9.86 -10.56 0.99
CA LYS A 77 -11.18 -11.18 1.08
C LYS A 77 -12.25 -10.28 0.44
N THR A 78 -12.29 -9.00 0.80
CA THR A 78 -13.27 -8.04 0.27
C THR A 78 -13.15 -7.89 -1.24
N LEU A 79 -11.95 -7.76 -1.80
CA LEU A 79 -11.73 -7.64 -3.25
C LEU A 79 -12.17 -8.90 -4.00
N LYS A 80 -11.96 -10.08 -3.41
CA LYS A 80 -12.44 -11.35 -3.97
C LYS A 80 -13.96 -11.44 -3.99
N GLU A 81 -14.63 -10.93 -2.95
CA GLU A 81 -16.09 -10.91 -2.84
C GLU A 81 -16.74 -9.83 -3.72
N ILE A 82 -16.07 -8.69 -3.92
CA ILE A 82 -16.56 -7.53 -4.66
C ILE A 82 -15.63 -7.23 -5.83
N GLN A 83 -15.68 -8.08 -6.86
CA GLN A 83 -14.74 -8.04 -8.00
C GLN A 83 -14.70 -6.69 -8.76
N ILE A 84 -15.77 -5.89 -8.70
CA ILE A 84 -15.81 -4.56 -9.33
C ILE A 84 -14.83 -3.56 -8.69
N MET A 85 -14.36 -3.82 -7.46
CA MET A 85 -13.33 -3.02 -6.79
C MET A 85 -11.90 -3.34 -7.29
N GLY A 86 -11.75 -4.32 -8.19
CA GLY A 86 -10.46 -4.69 -8.78
C GLY A 86 -9.66 -5.66 -7.91
N THR A 87 -8.34 -5.62 -8.08
CA THR A 87 -7.38 -6.48 -7.36
C THR A 87 -6.23 -5.64 -6.81
N GLU A 88 -5.51 -6.18 -5.83
CA GLU A 88 -4.32 -5.56 -5.26
C GLU A 88 -3.21 -6.60 -5.04
N TYR A 89 -1.96 -6.18 -5.23
CA TYR A 89 -0.78 -6.92 -4.77
C TYR A 89 -0.43 -6.47 -3.35
N HIS A 90 -0.19 -7.41 -2.46
CA HIS A 90 0.22 -7.14 -1.08
C HIS A 90 1.60 -7.74 -0.81
N TYR A 91 2.50 -6.93 -0.27
CA TYR A 91 3.85 -7.34 0.12
C TYR A 91 4.14 -6.86 1.54
N GLN A 92 4.91 -7.63 2.28
CA GLN A 92 5.34 -7.32 3.64
C GLN A 92 6.84 -7.64 3.78
N PRO A 93 7.61 -6.83 4.52
CA PRO A 93 9.01 -7.09 4.83
C PRO A 93 9.15 -8.21 5.86
N THR A 94 10.38 -8.57 6.22
CA THR A 94 10.63 -9.67 7.17
C THR A 94 10.04 -9.42 8.55
N ASP A 95 10.01 -8.16 9.01
CA ASP A 95 9.41 -7.78 10.29
C ASP A 95 7.87 -7.77 10.27
N ARG A 96 7.28 -7.88 9.07
CA ARG A 96 5.84 -7.95 8.75
C ARG A 96 4.97 -6.82 9.30
N ARG A 97 5.54 -5.75 9.84
CA ARG A 97 4.78 -4.61 10.39
C ARG A 97 4.40 -3.58 9.33
N VAL A 98 4.90 -3.72 8.12
CA VAL A 98 4.57 -2.84 6.99
C VAL A 98 3.76 -3.63 5.97
N LEU A 99 2.63 -3.09 5.55
CA LEU A 99 1.86 -3.58 4.42
C LEU A 99 2.04 -2.64 3.23
N VAL A 100 2.70 -3.15 2.19
CA VAL A 100 2.88 -2.46 0.90
C VAL A 100 1.80 -2.98 -0.04
N ARG A 101 0.96 -2.08 -0.53
CA ARG A 101 -0.20 -2.37 -1.39
C ARG A 101 0.00 -1.71 -2.74
N LEU A 102 -0.18 -2.47 -3.81
CA LEU A 102 -0.18 -1.93 -5.17
C LEU A 102 -1.50 -2.27 -5.85
N THR A 103 -2.06 -1.32 -6.60
CA THR A 103 -3.23 -1.61 -7.45
C THR A 103 -2.91 -2.70 -8.47
N GLY A 104 -3.86 -3.59 -8.72
CA GLY A 104 -3.80 -4.65 -9.72
C GLY A 104 -3.80 -4.16 -11.16
N LYS A 105 -4.01 -2.85 -11.39
CA LYS A 105 -3.85 -2.20 -12.71
C LYS A 105 -2.38 -2.12 -13.14
N ILE A 106 -1.44 -2.19 -12.19
CA ILE A 106 0.00 -2.16 -12.47
C ILE A 106 0.44 -3.51 -13.06
N LYS A 107 1.35 -3.45 -14.04
CA LYS A 107 1.92 -4.66 -14.65
C LYS A 107 2.63 -5.53 -13.60
N PRO A 108 2.49 -6.87 -13.64
CA PRO A 108 3.17 -7.78 -12.72
C PRO A 108 4.70 -7.58 -12.66
N SER A 109 5.33 -7.26 -13.80
CA SER A 109 6.78 -7.00 -13.87
C SER A 109 7.23 -5.72 -13.16
N VAL A 110 6.34 -4.75 -12.97
CA VAL A 110 6.58 -3.57 -12.13
C VAL A 110 6.32 -3.93 -10.67
N ALA A 111 5.20 -4.59 -10.36
CA ALA A 111 4.86 -5.03 -9.01
C ALA A 111 5.94 -5.92 -8.38
N GLY A 112 6.50 -6.86 -9.14
CA GLY A 112 7.58 -7.74 -8.67
C GLY A 112 8.86 -6.99 -8.25
N LYS A 113 9.12 -5.78 -8.77
CA LYS A 113 10.26 -4.97 -8.28
C LYS A 113 10.00 -4.39 -6.90
N PHE A 114 8.76 -4.01 -6.62
CA PHE A 114 8.33 -3.58 -5.29
C PHE A 114 8.33 -4.75 -4.31
N GLU A 115 7.92 -5.95 -4.74
CA GLU A 115 8.01 -7.18 -3.94
C GLU A 115 9.44 -7.45 -3.48
N VAL A 116 10.39 -7.49 -4.43
CA VAL A 116 11.81 -7.72 -4.14
C VAL A 116 12.36 -6.65 -3.19
N THR A 117 12.03 -5.39 -3.44
CA THR A 117 12.49 -4.29 -2.58
C THR A 117 11.88 -4.38 -1.18
N THR A 118 10.60 -4.74 -1.07
CA THR A 118 9.89 -4.85 0.21
C THR A 118 10.40 -6.01 1.05
N THR A 119 10.61 -7.18 0.44
CA THR A 119 11.09 -8.38 1.14
C THR A 119 12.56 -8.28 1.56
N GLY A 120 13.33 -7.37 0.94
CA GLY A 120 14.71 -7.06 1.33
C GLY A 120 14.87 -6.05 2.47
N LEU A 121 13.78 -5.48 3.00
CA LEU A 121 13.78 -4.64 4.20
C LEU A 121 13.74 -5.48 5.48
#